data_AF-A0A2Z1CH73-F1
#
_entry.id   AF-A0A2Z1CH73-F1
#
_cell.length_a   1.000
_cell.length_b   1.000
_cell.length_c   1.000
_cell.angle_alpha   90.00
_cell.angle_beta   90.00
_cell.angle_gamma   90.00
#
_symmetry.space_group_name_H-M   'P 1'
#
loop_
_entity.id
_entity.type
_entity.pdbx_description
1 polymer ?
#
loop_
_entity_poly.entity_id
_entity_poly.type
_entity_poly.pdbx_seq_one_letter_code
_entity_poly.pdbx_strand_id
1 'polypeptide(L)'
;MSAEPSPAQTIASARECGALAPLNRKKIRAQFGLVDVITADHVRRATALVLERIQDYYEVVQYTGPGYVYGRVDSEWPSALYATPTFNYMEGKWNHTEMTPTHPICTSERLFNEAGWLCLDTAGRVAVYEMCLEVPEAKMVLEQARYAILSMCNDRALSETDWRNSRRRIGTRGIRKLLERLGSVLHLVNIGIGAVRPVVMAPGSTLAGLRHITDWSMGSESGRKAGHISW
;
A
#
# COMPACT_ATOMS: atom_id res chain seq x y z
N MET A 1 -12.41 34.31 4.87
CA MET A 1 -12.87 32.93 5.11
C MET A 1 -12.29 32.07 4.01
N SER A 2 -11.65 30.93 4.32
CA SER A 2 -11.17 29.99 3.29
C SER A 2 -12.37 29.33 2.61
N ALA A 3 -12.41 29.35 1.27
CA ALA A 3 -13.45 28.67 0.50
C ALA A 3 -13.57 27.18 0.90
N GLU A 4 -14.78 26.63 0.83
CA GLU A 4 -15.01 25.20 1.04
C GLU A 4 -14.21 24.40 0.00
N PRO A 5 -13.38 23.43 0.42
CA PRO A 5 -12.65 22.59 -0.51
C PRO A 5 -13.65 21.69 -1.23
N SER A 6 -13.44 21.48 -2.53
CA SER A 6 -14.25 20.53 -3.29
C SER A 6 -14.20 19.14 -2.62
N PRO A 7 -15.31 18.39 -2.62
CA PRO A 7 -15.30 17.02 -2.15
C PRO A 7 -14.28 16.21 -2.95
N ALA A 8 -13.60 15.27 -2.29
CA ALA A 8 -12.64 14.44 -2.99
C ALA A 8 -13.35 13.54 -4.02
N GLN A 9 -12.73 13.39 -5.19
CA GLN A 9 -13.23 12.49 -6.23
C GLN A 9 -13.18 11.04 -5.73
N THR A 10 -14.24 10.27 -5.98
CA THR A 10 -14.26 8.84 -5.64
C THR A 10 -13.57 8.01 -6.70
N ILE A 11 -13.11 6.80 -6.34
CA ILE A 11 -12.55 5.84 -7.31
C ILE A 11 -13.54 5.54 -8.44
N ALA A 12 -14.82 5.29 -8.13
CA ALA A 12 -15.82 5.02 -9.18
C ALA A 12 -15.99 6.21 -10.13
N SER A 13 -16.15 7.43 -9.59
CA SER A 13 -16.27 8.63 -10.40
C SER A 13 -15.04 8.85 -11.28
N ALA A 14 -13.83 8.62 -10.74
CA ALA A 14 -12.58 8.72 -11.49
C ALA A 14 -12.47 7.67 -12.61
N ARG A 15 -13.04 6.48 -12.43
CA ARG A 15 -13.12 5.46 -13.48
C ARG A 15 -14.10 5.85 -14.57
N GLU A 16 -15.28 6.34 -14.20
CA GLU A 16 -16.34 6.74 -15.14
C GLU A 16 -15.91 7.89 -16.03
N CYS A 17 -15.20 8.88 -15.49
CA CYS A 17 -14.69 10.01 -16.28
C CYS A 17 -13.32 9.76 -16.93
N GLY A 18 -12.73 8.57 -16.74
CA GLY A 18 -11.44 8.20 -17.32
C GLY A 18 -10.21 8.84 -16.69
N ALA A 19 -10.35 9.49 -15.53
CA ALA A 19 -9.23 10.08 -14.79
C ALA A 19 -8.34 9.03 -14.11
N LEU A 20 -8.92 7.90 -13.69
CA LEU A 20 -8.14 6.78 -13.13
C LEU A 20 -7.65 5.87 -14.25
N ALA A 21 -6.34 5.65 -14.31
CA ALA A 21 -5.73 4.71 -15.26
C ALA A 21 -6.38 3.32 -15.14
N PRO A 22 -6.67 2.63 -16.26
CA PRO A 22 -7.25 1.30 -16.22
C PRO A 22 -6.24 0.30 -15.67
N LEU A 23 -6.72 -0.67 -14.88
CA LEU A 23 -5.89 -1.77 -14.40
C LEU A 23 -5.25 -2.52 -15.58
N ASN A 24 -3.94 -2.74 -15.55
CA ASN A 24 -3.24 -3.50 -16.58
C ASN A 24 -3.47 -5.01 -16.45
N ARG A 25 -4.67 -5.44 -16.85
CA ARG A 25 -5.15 -6.82 -16.76
C ARG A 25 -4.22 -7.82 -17.43
N LYS A 26 -3.67 -7.46 -18.59
CA LYS A 26 -2.74 -8.32 -19.35
C LYS A 26 -1.46 -8.60 -18.55
N LYS A 27 -0.85 -7.57 -17.96
CA LYS A 27 0.36 -7.69 -17.14
C LYS A 27 0.11 -8.55 -15.89
N ILE A 28 -1.03 -8.32 -15.22
CA ILE A 28 -1.38 -9.06 -13.99
C ILE A 28 -1.64 -10.53 -14.29
N ARG A 29 -2.46 -10.85 -15.31
CA ARG A 29 -2.72 -12.24 -15.71
C ARG A 29 -1.45 -12.96 -16.16
N ALA A 30 -0.60 -12.29 -16.94
CA ALA A 30 0.65 -12.88 -17.40
C ALA A 30 1.61 -13.25 -16.25
N GLN A 31 1.56 -12.52 -15.12
CA GLN A 31 2.43 -12.77 -13.98
C GLN A 31 1.82 -13.71 -12.93
N PHE A 32 0.49 -13.76 -12.80
CA PHE A 32 -0.17 -14.44 -11.70
C PHE A 32 -1.29 -15.40 -12.06
N GLY A 33 -1.70 -15.49 -13.34
CA GLY A 33 -2.84 -16.31 -13.77
C GLY A 33 -2.65 -17.82 -13.60
N LEU A 34 -1.45 -18.28 -13.24
CA LEU A 34 -1.09 -19.70 -13.03
C LEU A 34 -0.16 -19.87 -11.82
N VAL A 35 -0.23 -18.97 -10.83
CA VAL A 35 0.65 -19.06 -9.66
C VAL A 35 0.08 -20.04 -8.66
N ASP A 36 0.63 -21.26 -8.68
CA ASP A 36 0.26 -22.36 -7.78
C ASP A 36 1.11 -22.37 -6.49
N VAL A 37 2.29 -21.73 -6.53
CA VAL A 37 3.23 -21.67 -5.40
C VAL A 37 3.65 -20.23 -5.15
N ILE A 38 3.49 -19.77 -3.91
CA ILE A 38 3.93 -18.43 -3.49
C ILE A 38 5.43 -18.47 -3.22
N THR A 39 6.19 -17.69 -3.98
CA THR A 39 7.63 -17.51 -3.77
C THR A 39 7.94 -16.05 -3.45
N ALA A 40 9.10 -15.79 -2.87
CA ALA A 40 9.55 -14.43 -2.56
C ALA A 40 9.64 -13.55 -3.81
N ASP A 41 9.99 -14.13 -4.97
CA ASP A 41 9.98 -13.45 -6.27
C ASP A 41 8.57 -13.10 -6.73
N HIS A 42 7.59 -13.99 -6.51
CA HIS A 42 6.18 -13.67 -6.73
C HIS A 42 5.74 -12.50 -5.85
N VAL A 43 6.13 -12.49 -4.57
CA VAL A 43 5.83 -11.38 -3.65
C VAL A 43 6.48 -10.07 -4.12
N ARG A 44 7.73 -10.09 -4.60
CA ARG A 44 8.37 -8.87 -5.14
C ARG A 44 7.62 -8.32 -6.34
N ARG A 45 7.28 -9.15 -7.31
CA ARG A 45 6.52 -8.74 -8.51
C ARG A 45 5.14 -8.20 -8.13
N ALA A 46 4.47 -8.87 -7.20
CA ALA A 46 3.16 -8.45 -6.72
C ALA A 46 3.26 -7.11 -5.97
N THR A 47 4.33 -6.90 -5.19
CA THR A 47 4.62 -5.64 -4.49
C THR A 47 4.75 -4.49 -5.48
N ALA A 48 5.46 -4.69 -6.60
CA ALA A 48 5.59 -3.66 -7.64
C ALA A 48 4.23 -3.28 -8.24
N LEU A 49 3.39 -4.28 -8.56
CA LEU A 49 2.06 -4.06 -9.14
C LEU A 49 1.10 -3.38 -8.16
N VAL A 50 1.05 -3.86 -6.91
CA VAL A 50 0.18 -3.26 -5.87
C VAL A 50 0.63 -1.82 -5.58
N LEU A 51 1.94 -1.56 -5.53
CA LEU A 51 2.47 -0.22 -5.32
C LEU A 51 2.13 0.73 -6.48
N GLU A 52 2.33 0.30 -7.73
CA GLU A 52 1.91 1.02 -8.93
C GLU A 52 0.43 1.37 -8.87
N ARG A 53 -0.42 0.41 -8.47
CA ARG A 53 -1.86 0.66 -8.39
C ARG A 53 -2.27 1.62 -7.27
N ILE A 54 -1.61 1.56 -6.13
CA ILE A 54 -1.84 2.53 -5.05
C ILE A 54 -1.44 3.95 -5.50
N GLN A 55 -0.36 4.09 -6.28
CA GLN A 55 0.02 5.38 -6.86
C GLN A 55 -1.07 5.93 -7.77
N ASP A 56 -1.61 5.10 -8.68
CA ASP A 56 -2.75 5.50 -9.54
C ASP A 56 -3.94 6.01 -8.72
N TYR A 57 -4.28 5.33 -7.61
CA TYR A 57 -5.35 5.78 -6.74
C TYR A 57 -5.06 7.16 -6.17
N TYR A 58 -3.85 7.37 -5.63
CA TYR A 58 -3.52 8.66 -5.05
C TYR A 58 -3.43 9.79 -6.06
N GLU A 59 -3.41 9.53 -7.38
CA GLU A 59 -3.58 10.57 -8.40
C GLU A 59 -4.99 11.18 -8.39
N VAL A 60 -6.01 10.40 -8.03
CA VAL A 60 -7.43 10.81 -8.09
C VAL A 60 -8.09 10.97 -6.71
N VAL A 61 -7.70 10.15 -5.72
CA VAL A 61 -8.17 10.25 -4.33
C VAL A 61 -7.17 10.96 -3.44
N GLN A 62 -7.63 11.38 -2.25
CA GLN A 62 -6.79 12.05 -1.26
C GLN A 62 -6.30 11.10 -0.16
N TYR A 63 -5.22 11.51 0.52
CA TYR A 63 -4.68 10.78 1.67
C TYR A 63 -5.15 11.37 2.99
N THR A 64 -5.63 10.51 3.88
CA THR A 64 -6.19 10.89 5.21
C THR A 64 -5.23 10.60 6.38
N GLY A 65 -4.23 9.73 6.19
CA GLY A 65 -3.48 9.17 7.32
C GLY A 65 -4.23 8.03 8.01
N PRO A 66 -3.69 7.45 9.09
CA PRO A 66 -4.39 6.47 9.91
C PRO A 66 -5.24 7.14 11.00
N GLY A 67 -6.48 6.67 11.18
CA GLY A 67 -7.45 7.15 12.15
C GLY A 67 -7.50 6.30 13.43
N TYR A 68 -8.28 6.76 14.40
CA TYR A 68 -8.44 6.13 15.70
C TYR A 68 -9.69 5.23 15.73
N VAL A 69 -9.56 4.02 16.30
CA VAL A 69 -10.68 3.08 16.48
C VAL A 69 -10.74 2.66 17.94
N TYR A 70 -11.86 2.98 18.62
CA TYR A 70 -12.29 2.42 19.92
C TYR A 70 -11.16 1.86 20.82
N GLY A 71 -10.30 2.73 21.37
CA GLY A 71 -9.28 2.30 22.35
C GLY A 71 -8.06 1.57 21.78
N ARG A 72 -7.98 1.31 20.47
CA ARG A 72 -6.82 0.73 19.79
C ARG A 72 -6.12 1.82 18.95
N VAL A 73 -4.94 2.22 19.41
CA VAL A 73 -4.11 3.28 18.81
C VAL A 73 -3.52 2.87 17.43
N ASP A 74 -3.62 1.59 17.05
CA ASP A 74 -2.86 0.99 15.94
C ASP A 74 -3.66 0.06 15.00
N SER A 75 -4.96 0.27 14.80
CA SER A 75 -5.59 -0.38 13.63
C SER A 75 -5.21 0.38 12.36
N GLU A 76 -4.45 -0.25 11.47
CA GLU A 76 -4.10 0.23 10.12
C GLU A 76 -5.34 0.30 9.20
N TRP A 77 -6.43 0.89 9.66
CA TRP A 77 -7.60 1.16 8.85
C TRP A 77 -8.20 2.46 9.40
N PRO A 78 -8.22 3.51 8.60
CA PRO A 78 -9.46 4.27 8.53
C PRO A 78 -10.01 4.22 7.12
N SER A 79 -11.32 4.22 7.03
CA SER A 79 -12.04 4.21 5.78
C SER A 79 -13.06 5.33 5.82
N ALA A 80 -12.65 6.42 5.19
CA ALA A 80 -13.39 7.61 4.89
C ALA A 80 -14.50 7.34 3.84
N LEU A 81 -15.34 6.34 4.09
CA LEU A 81 -16.65 6.23 3.45
C LEU A 81 -17.39 7.55 3.74
N TYR A 82 -17.79 8.24 2.68
CA TYR A 82 -18.52 9.51 2.73
C TYR A 82 -17.79 10.67 3.43
N ALA A 83 -16.46 10.72 3.42
CA ALA A 83 -15.75 11.87 3.99
C ALA A 83 -16.10 13.16 3.24
N THR A 84 -16.95 13.97 3.86
CA THR A 84 -17.30 15.32 3.43
C THR A 84 -16.46 16.34 4.20
N PRO A 85 -16.08 17.46 3.56
CA PRO A 85 -15.47 18.57 4.28
C PRO A 85 -16.42 19.09 5.36
N THR A 86 -15.93 19.23 6.59
CA THR A 86 -16.64 19.88 7.69
C THR A 86 -15.76 20.99 8.25
N PHE A 87 -16.30 22.20 8.38
CA PHE A 87 -15.52 23.32 8.89
C PHE A 87 -15.43 23.25 10.42
N ASN A 88 -14.21 23.14 10.96
CA ASN A 88 -13.99 23.23 12.39
C ASN A 88 -13.81 24.71 12.79
N TYR A 89 -14.88 25.29 13.34
CA TYR A 89 -14.91 26.69 13.79
C TYR A 89 -13.90 27.00 14.92
N MET A 90 -13.52 26.02 15.74
CA MET A 90 -12.55 26.22 16.82
C MET A 90 -11.11 26.30 16.31
N GLU A 91 -10.78 25.54 15.27
CA GLU A 91 -9.43 25.48 14.69
C GLU A 91 -9.26 26.36 13.45
N GLY A 92 -10.35 26.98 12.97
CA GLY A 92 -10.34 27.85 11.79
C GLY A 92 -9.96 27.13 10.50
N LYS A 93 -10.15 25.80 10.43
CA LYS A 93 -9.72 24.96 9.30
C LYS A 93 -10.81 23.97 8.88
N TRP A 94 -10.78 23.58 7.61
CA TRP A 94 -11.58 22.47 7.10
C TRP A 94 -10.99 21.14 7.56
N ASN A 95 -11.83 20.29 8.14
CA ASN A 95 -11.52 18.92 8.51
C ASN A 95 -12.35 17.97 7.64
N HIS A 96 -11.98 16.70 7.61
CA HIS A 96 -12.81 15.65 7.03
C HIS A 96 -13.24 14.72 8.16
N THR A 97 -14.54 14.48 8.29
CA THR A 97 -15.05 13.52 9.26
C THR A 97 -15.06 12.14 8.62
N GLU A 98 -14.37 11.19 9.24
CA GLU A 98 -14.16 9.85 8.69
C GLU A 98 -15.01 8.81 9.42
N MET A 99 -15.63 7.90 8.68
CA MET A 99 -16.24 6.71 9.29
C MET A 99 -15.16 5.77 9.83
N THR A 100 -15.45 5.16 10.98
CA THR A 100 -14.55 4.16 11.56
C THR A 100 -14.61 2.86 10.75
N PRO A 101 -13.48 2.19 10.53
CA PRO A 101 -13.39 0.97 9.72
C PRO A 101 -14.00 -0.27 10.39
N THR A 102 -14.26 -0.23 11.71
CA THR A 102 -15.02 -1.28 12.40
C THR A 102 -16.51 -1.23 12.06
N HIS A 103 -16.95 -0.19 11.35
CA HIS A 103 -18.30 -0.13 10.88
C HIS A 103 -18.54 -1.25 9.86
N PRO A 104 -19.56 -2.11 10.03
CA PRO A 104 -19.85 -3.26 9.15
C PRO A 104 -20.03 -2.93 7.68
N ILE A 105 -20.23 -1.65 7.37
CA ILE A 105 -20.44 -1.11 6.04
C ILE A 105 -19.12 -0.88 5.28
N CYS A 106 -17.98 -0.79 5.97
CA CYS A 106 -16.68 -0.52 5.37
C CYS A 106 -16.06 -1.76 4.72
N THR A 107 -16.72 -2.33 3.71
CA THR A 107 -16.20 -3.47 2.92
C THR A 107 -15.28 -2.99 1.80
N SER A 108 -14.35 -3.84 1.34
CA SER A 108 -13.44 -3.49 0.22
C SER A 108 -14.19 -3.07 -1.05
N GLU A 109 -15.34 -3.71 -1.32
CA GLU A 109 -16.22 -3.36 -2.44
C GLU A 109 -16.78 -1.95 -2.31
N ARG A 110 -17.36 -1.61 -1.15
CA ARG A 110 -17.91 -0.25 -0.94
C ARG A 110 -16.81 0.80 -0.99
N LEU A 111 -15.63 0.50 -0.47
CA LEU A 111 -14.48 1.41 -0.54
C LEU A 111 -13.99 1.61 -1.97
N PHE A 112 -13.96 0.55 -2.76
CA PHE A 112 -13.60 0.63 -4.17
C PHE A 112 -14.58 1.50 -4.98
N ASN A 113 -15.85 1.55 -4.58
CA ASN A 113 -16.86 2.34 -5.28
C ASN A 113 -16.99 3.78 -4.73
N GLU A 114 -16.89 3.97 -3.41
CA GLU A 114 -17.39 5.17 -2.75
C GLU A 114 -16.29 5.99 -2.04
N ALA A 115 -15.05 5.49 -1.94
CA ALA A 115 -13.99 6.21 -1.21
C ALA A 115 -13.37 7.34 -2.06
N GLY A 116 -13.34 8.55 -1.50
CA GLY A 116 -12.54 9.69 -2.01
C GLY A 116 -11.29 10.00 -1.17
N TRP A 117 -11.14 9.34 -0.02
CA TRP A 117 -10.00 9.48 0.88
C TRP A 117 -9.57 8.09 1.34
N LEU A 118 -8.27 7.79 1.27
CA LEU A 118 -7.73 6.48 1.66
C LEU A 118 -6.44 6.62 2.46
N CYS A 119 -6.37 5.90 3.58
CA CYS A 119 -5.07 5.62 4.20
C CYS A 119 -4.30 4.58 3.37
N LEU A 120 -3.01 4.41 3.64
CA LEU A 120 -2.15 3.53 2.84
C LEU A 120 -2.59 2.06 2.88
N ASP A 121 -2.90 1.50 4.05
CA ASP A 121 -3.34 0.09 4.13
C ASP A 121 -4.69 -0.10 3.43
N THR A 122 -5.62 0.86 3.58
CA THR A 122 -6.91 0.80 2.87
C THR A 122 -6.73 0.88 1.36
N ALA A 123 -5.87 1.77 0.86
CA ALA A 123 -5.53 1.81 -0.57
C ALA A 123 -4.94 0.48 -1.04
N GLY A 124 -4.06 -0.14 -0.24
CA GLY A 124 -3.52 -1.46 -0.52
C GLY A 124 -4.59 -2.56 -0.55
N ARG A 125 -5.58 -2.53 0.35
CA ARG A 125 -6.70 -3.48 0.35
C ARG A 125 -7.61 -3.32 -0.84
N VAL A 126 -7.92 -2.07 -1.21
CA VAL A 126 -8.72 -1.76 -2.38
C VAL A 126 -7.98 -2.18 -3.65
N ALA A 127 -6.65 -2.00 -3.71
CA ALA A 127 -5.81 -2.47 -4.82
C ALA A 127 -5.82 -4.00 -4.93
N VAL A 128 -5.60 -4.70 -3.81
CA VAL A 128 -5.67 -6.18 -3.77
C VAL A 128 -7.06 -6.66 -4.17
N TYR A 129 -8.13 -6.04 -3.67
CA TYR A 129 -9.50 -6.38 -4.02
C TYR A 129 -9.74 -6.24 -5.53
N GLU A 130 -9.41 -5.09 -6.12
CA GLU A 130 -9.57 -4.85 -7.56
C GLU A 130 -8.78 -5.87 -8.39
N MET A 131 -7.54 -6.17 -8.02
CA MET A 131 -6.72 -7.17 -8.71
C MET A 131 -7.30 -8.59 -8.56
N CYS A 132 -7.89 -8.92 -7.42
CA CYS A 132 -8.55 -10.21 -7.20
C CYS A 132 -9.84 -10.38 -8.02
N LEU A 133 -10.48 -9.28 -8.46
CA LEU A 133 -11.56 -9.37 -9.44
C LEU A 133 -11.06 -9.89 -10.80
N GLU A 134 -9.76 -9.71 -11.09
CA GLU A 134 -9.13 -10.12 -12.35
C GLU A 134 -8.41 -11.49 -12.25
N VAL A 135 -7.73 -11.75 -11.13
CA VAL A 135 -6.95 -12.98 -10.83
C VAL A 135 -7.20 -13.45 -9.39
N PRO A 136 -8.37 -14.05 -9.09
CA PRO A 136 -8.73 -14.45 -7.73
C PRO A 136 -7.74 -15.44 -7.09
N GLU A 137 -7.14 -16.31 -7.89
CA GLU A 137 -6.10 -17.28 -7.48
C GLU A 137 -4.86 -16.59 -6.87
N ALA A 138 -4.57 -15.35 -7.28
CA ALA A 138 -3.41 -14.60 -6.80
C ALA A 138 -3.64 -13.91 -5.44
N LYS A 139 -4.81 -14.07 -4.82
CA LYS A 139 -5.18 -13.33 -3.60
C LYS A 139 -4.13 -13.41 -2.50
N MET A 140 -3.59 -14.60 -2.24
CA MET A 140 -2.62 -14.79 -1.17
C MET A 140 -1.31 -14.05 -1.43
N VAL A 141 -0.78 -14.08 -2.66
CA VAL A 141 0.45 -13.35 -3.00
C VAL A 141 0.23 -11.83 -3.00
N LEU A 142 -0.93 -11.37 -3.45
CA LEU A 142 -1.31 -9.95 -3.42
C LEU A 142 -1.47 -9.42 -1.98
N GLU A 143 -1.99 -10.24 -1.06
CA GLU A 143 -2.03 -9.94 0.37
C GLU A 143 -0.62 -9.84 0.98
N GLN A 144 0.29 -10.76 0.62
CA GLN A 144 1.70 -10.67 1.02
C GLN A 144 2.35 -9.38 0.50
N ALA A 145 2.08 -9.00 -0.75
CA ALA A 145 2.55 -7.74 -1.33
C ALA A 145 2.07 -6.51 -0.54
N ARG A 146 0.81 -6.47 -0.10
CA ARG A 146 0.32 -5.39 0.78
C ARG A 146 1.15 -5.29 2.07
N TYR A 147 1.42 -6.42 2.71
CA TYR A 147 2.25 -6.43 3.93
C TYR A 147 3.71 -6.03 3.65
N ALA A 148 4.26 -6.40 2.50
CA ALA A 148 5.60 -5.99 2.09
C ALA A 148 5.71 -4.46 1.98
N ILE A 149 4.73 -3.80 1.36
CA ILE A 149 4.68 -2.32 1.25
C ILE A 149 4.69 -1.68 2.64
N LEU A 150 3.83 -2.15 3.55
CA LEU A 150 3.79 -1.62 4.92
C LEU A 150 5.10 -1.85 5.68
N SER A 151 5.74 -3.00 5.47
CA SER A 151 7.06 -3.27 6.03
C SER A 151 8.11 -2.27 5.51
N MET A 152 8.10 -1.99 4.20
CA MET A 152 9.01 -1.02 3.59
C MET A 152 8.76 0.41 4.11
N CYS A 153 7.50 0.79 4.36
CA CYS A 153 7.20 2.09 4.99
C CYS A 153 7.81 2.19 6.40
N ASN A 154 7.67 1.14 7.20
CA ASN A 154 8.15 1.12 8.59
C ASN A 154 9.68 1.11 8.69
N ASP A 155 10.38 0.64 7.65
CA ASP A 155 11.83 0.69 7.59
C ASP A 155 12.31 2.07 7.11
N ARG A 156 12.88 2.86 8.03
CA ARG A 156 13.38 4.21 7.74
C ARG A 156 14.50 4.23 6.69
N ALA A 157 15.29 3.16 6.56
CA ALA A 157 16.34 3.11 5.54
C ALA A 157 15.75 3.03 4.12
N LEU A 158 14.56 2.46 3.99
CA LEU A 158 13.85 2.35 2.73
C LEU A 158 12.96 3.56 2.46
N SER A 159 12.17 3.96 3.46
CA SER A 159 11.17 5.01 3.35
C SER A 159 11.73 6.43 3.47
N GLU A 160 12.95 6.59 3.99
CA GLU A 160 13.58 7.86 4.38
C GLU A 160 12.72 8.74 5.31
N THR A 161 11.65 8.15 5.85
CA THR A 161 10.62 8.83 6.61
C THR A 161 10.44 8.06 7.90
N ASP A 162 10.35 8.76 9.03
CA ASP A 162 9.87 8.14 10.26
C ASP A 162 8.37 7.91 10.13
N TRP A 163 7.99 6.78 9.54
CA TRP A 163 6.61 6.47 9.16
C TRP A 163 5.66 6.52 10.37
N ARG A 164 6.06 5.95 11.51
CA ARG A 164 5.24 5.90 12.72
C ARG A 164 4.84 7.31 13.18
N ASN A 165 5.79 8.23 13.13
CA ASN A 165 5.59 9.62 13.55
C ASN A 165 5.00 10.51 12.45
N SER A 166 5.16 10.14 11.19
CA SER A 166 4.81 11.01 10.04
C SER A 166 3.48 10.65 9.38
N ARG A 167 3.03 9.40 9.46
CA ARG A 167 1.84 8.89 8.75
C ARG A 167 0.55 9.68 8.99
N ARG A 168 0.40 10.39 10.11
CA ARG A 168 -0.76 11.26 10.39
C ARG A 168 -0.62 12.70 9.88
N ARG A 169 0.60 13.10 9.52
CA ARG A 169 0.96 14.49 9.19
C ARG A 169 1.34 14.67 7.72
N ILE A 170 1.70 13.58 7.03
CA ILE A 170 1.90 13.64 5.59
C ILE A 170 0.55 13.86 4.90
N GLY A 171 0.49 14.84 4.00
CA GLY A 171 -0.65 14.99 3.08
C GLY A 171 -0.50 14.12 1.83
N THR A 172 -1.45 14.22 0.91
CA THR A 172 -1.48 13.47 -0.37
C THR A 172 -0.15 13.57 -1.14
N ARG A 173 0.42 14.78 -1.25
CA ARG A 173 1.74 14.97 -1.89
C ARG A 173 2.86 14.21 -1.18
N GLY A 174 2.80 14.12 0.14
CA GLY A 174 3.79 13.41 0.95
C GLY A 174 3.72 11.90 0.74
N ILE A 175 2.51 11.31 0.74
CA ILE A 175 2.36 9.88 0.49
C ILE A 175 2.77 9.49 -0.94
N ARG A 176 2.50 10.33 -1.94
CA ARG A 176 2.94 10.07 -3.32
C ARG A 176 4.47 9.97 -3.43
N LYS A 177 5.18 10.94 -2.86
CA LYS A 177 6.66 10.93 -2.78
C LYS A 177 7.20 9.69 -2.06
N LEU A 178 6.54 9.29 -0.96
CA LEU A 178 6.90 8.08 -0.24
C LEU A 178 6.78 6.84 -1.14
N LEU A 179 5.66 6.70 -1.86
CA LEU A 179 5.44 5.55 -2.74
C LEU A 179 6.41 5.52 -3.92
N GLU A 180 6.69 6.68 -4.55
CA GLU A 180 7.74 6.80 -5.57
C GLU A 180 9.09 6.32 -5.06
N ARG A 181 9.46 6.73 -3.84
CA ARG A 181 10.68 6.28 -3.18
C ARG A 181 10.68 4.76 -3.01
N LEU A 182 9.61 4.19 -2.45
CA LEU A 182 9.51 2.74 -2.23
C LEU A 182 9.61 1.96 -3.54
N GLY A 183 8.93 2.41 -4.60
CA GLY A 183 9.06 1.83 -5.94
C GLY A 183 10.49 1.87 -6.46
N SER A 184 11.18 2.99 -6.26
CA SER A 184 12.57 3.17 -6.70
C SER A 184 13.55 2.22 -5.99
N VAL A 185 13.31 1.84 -4.73
CA VAL A 185 14.21 0.96 -3.96
C VAL A 185 13.77 -0.49 -3.91
N LEU A 186 12.57 -0.82 -4.41
CA LEU A 186 12.03 -2.19 -4.36
C LEU A 186 12.95 -3.21 -5.04
N HIS A 187 13.73 -2.84 -6.05
CA HIS A 187 14.68 -3.76 -6.68
C HIS A 187 15.91 -4.09 -5.80
N LEU A 188 16.17 -3.30 -4.76
CA LEU A 188 17.33 -3.43 -3.87
C LEU A 188 17.01 -4.20 -2.58
N VAL A 189 15.74 -4.27 -2.18
CA VAL A 189 15.36 -4.91 -0.90
C VAL A 189 15.48 -6.42 -0.96
N ASN A 190 15.74 -7.08 0.17
CA ASN A 190 15.58 -8.53 0.29
C ASN A 190 14.16 -8.83 0.78
N ILE A 191 13.48 -9.77 0.14
CA ILE A 191 12.14 -10.23 0.54
C ILE A 191 12.22 -11.71 0.84
N GLY A 192 11.75 -12.11 2.02
CA GLY A 192 11.65 -13.50 2.43
C GLY A 192 10.22 -13.91 2.75
N ILE A 193 9.89 -15.18 2.54
CA ILE A 193 8.58 -15.74 2.92
C ILE A 193 8.57 -16.04 4.41
N GLY A 194 7.86 -15.21 5.19
CA GLY A 194 7.58 -15.47 6.59
C GLY A 194 6.32 -16.30 6.80
N ALA A 195 6.13 -16.80 8.03
CA ALA A 195 5.00 -17.66 8.39
C ALA A 195 3.62 -16.96 8.29
N VAL A 196 3.58 -15.64 8.47
CA VAL A 196 2.33 -14.84 8.47
C VAL A 196 2.42 -13.64 7.52
N ARG A 197 3.55 -12.93 7.54
CA ARG A 197 3.85 -11.75 6.73
C ARG A 197 5.22 -11.94 6.08
N PRO A 198 5.51 -11.28 4.94
CA PRO A 198 6.84 -11.38 4.36
C PRO A 198 7.84 -10.64 5.25
N VAL A 199 9.08 -11.11 5.24
CA VAL A 199 10.19 -10.41 5.88
C VAL A 199 10.83 -9.52 4.82
N VAL A 200 10.79 -8.21 5.02
CA VAL A 200 11.43 -7.26 4.10
C VAL A 200 12.61 -6.61 4.79
N MET A 201 13.76 -6.59 4.13
CA MET A 201 15.00 -6.05 4.70
C MET A 201 15.67 -5.08 3.75
N ALA A 202 16.16 -3.98 4.31
CA ALA A 202 16.99 -3.04 3.58
C ALA A 202 18.31 -3.67 3.11
N PRO A 203 18.90 -3.15 2.02
CA PRO A 203 20.21 -3.59 1.53
C PRO A 203 21.27 -3.58 2.63
N GLY A 204 22.12 -4.60 2.69
CA GLY A 204 23.19 -4.72 3.68
C GLY A 204 22.74 -5.13 5.10
N SER A 205 21.45 -5.36 5.33
CA SER A 205 20.95 -5.86 6.62
C SER A 205 21.41 -7.31 6.86
N THR A 206 21.73 -7.65 8.11
CA THR A 206 22.16 -9.02 8.47
C THR A 206 20.97 -9.99 8.44
N LEU A 207 21.14 -11.12 7.74
CA LEU A 207 20.15 -12.22 7.74
C LEU A 207 20.30 -13.15 8.95
N ALA A 208 21.27 -12.88 9.84
CA ALA A 208 21.53 -13.70 11.01
C ALA A 208 20.30 -13.74 11.93
N GLY A 209 19.85 -14.96 12.29
CA GLY A 209 18.66 -15.19 13.12
C GLY A 209 17.37 -15.49 12.33
N LEU A 210 17.37 -15.31 11.00
CA LEU A 210 16.21 -15.57 10.14
C LEU A 210 16.22 -16.95 9.47
N ARG A 211 16.80 -17.95 10.16
CA ARG A 211 16.93 -19.33 9.63
C ARG A 211 15.59 -20.04 9.38
N HIS A 212 14.50 -19.50 9.93
CA HIS A 212 13.14 -19.99 9.73
C HIS A 212 12.50 -19.49 8.42
N ILE A 213 13.17 -18.60 7.69
CA ILE A 213 12.73 -18.07 6.40
C ILE A 213 13.40 -18.90 5.31
N THR A 214 12.60 -19.62 4.52
CA THR A 214 13.07 -20.67 3.61
C THR A 214 13.23 -20.22 2.16
N ASP A 215 12.57 -19.14 1.77
CA ASP A 215 12.60 -18.62 0.40
C ASP A 215 12.89 -17.11 0.42
N TRP A 216 13.93 -16.72 -0.31
CA TRP A 216 14.45 -15.35 -0.39
C TRP A 216 14.56 -14.89 -1.84
N SER A 217 13.94 -13.76 -2.11
CA SER A 217 14.22 -12.94 -3.29
C SER A 217 15.24 -11.90 -2.87
N MET A 218 16.45 -11.97 -3.43
CA MET A 218 17.52 -11.03 -3.11
C MET A 218 17.43 -9.78 -3.98
N GLY A 219 17.76 -8.63 -3.40
CA GLY A 219 17.88 -7.39 -4.16
C GLY A 219 19.08 -7.41 -5.11
N SER A 220 19.03 -6.61 -6.17
CA SER A 220 20.16 -6.43 -7.07
C SER A 220 21.21 -5.54 -6.38
N GLU A 221 22.27 -6.11 -5.83
CA GLU A 221 23.39 -5.32 -5.31
C GLU A 221 24.10 -4.58 -6.45
N SER A 222 24.33 -3.28 -6.29
CA SER A 222 25.31 -2.55 -7.08
C SER A 222 26.72 -3.02 -6.69
N GLY A 223 27.17 -4.12 -7.29
CA GLY A 223 28.59 -4.54 -7.24
C GLY A 223 28.90 -5.97 -6.81
N ARG A 224 27.92 -6.86 -6.61
CA ARG A 224 28.24 -8.29 -6.45
C ARG A 224 28.65 -8.88 -7.81
N LYS A 225 29.96 -8.83 -8.12
CA LYS A 225 30.57 -9.89 -8.91
C LYS A 225 30.22 -11.19 -8.21
N ALA A 226 29.68 -12.16 -8.95
CA ALA A 226 29.40 -13.50 -8.46
C ALA A 226 30.66 -14.07 -7.77
N GLY A 227 30.72 -13.91 -6.45
CA GLY A 227 31.70 -14.55 -5.60
C GLY A 227 31.12 -15.90 -5.22
N HIS A 228 31.73 -16.95 -5.75
CA HIS A 228 31.49 -18.34 -5.37
C HIS A 228 31.14 -18.49 -3.89
N ILE A 229 29.97 -19.04 -3.61
CA ILE A 229 29.70 -19.70 -2.33
C ILE A 229 30.16 -21.15 -2.53
N SER A 230 31.34 -21.48 -2.01
CA SER A 230 31.71 -22.88 -1.76
C SER A 230 31.09 -23.29 -0.43
N TRP A 231 30.47 -24.47 -0.44
CA TRP A 231 29.85 -25.17 0.68
C TRP A 231 30.75 -25.27 1.92
#